data_AF-A0A8J3Z8H8-F1
#
_entry.id   AF-A0A8J3Z8H8-F1
#
_cell.length_a   1.000
_cell.length_b   1.000
_cell.length_c   1.000
_cell.angle_alpha   90.00
_cell.angle_beta   90.00
_cell.angle_gamma   90.00
#
_symmetry.space_group_name_H-M   'P 1'
#
loop_
_entity.id
_entity.type
_entity.pdbx_description
1 polymer ?
#
loop_
_entity_poly.entity_id
_entity_poly.type
_entity_poly.pdbx_seq_one_letter_code
_entity_poly.pdbx_strand_id
1 'polypeptide(L)'
;MGGVALTAAGSSGITTRAAVPLLETGTMDWLSPVSGFVGTVVGAGVSYFATRQAQANTVADARQARLQAKQDQAVTALAAAFGALHQHARHVPNDRERWTGNEEAAALRATCDTWNEQLQNHIAPARIAIGVIRDSHLRHRLDEAMKLLETWNSGLENAFHGRDRVWLLRGIIAHAVDCVGAWQREEPLPEPNHAFARARDSLATKEDEWEAEAEAREEERQRRAAAPGD
;
A
#
# COMPACT_ATOMS: atom_id res chain seq x y z
N MET A 1 4.34 -45.50 -6.59
CA MET A 1 3.08 -45.84 -5.91
C MET A 1 2.34 -44.52 -5.71
N GLY A 2 1.55 -44.04 -6.66
CA GLY A 2 0.15 -44.35 -6.94
C GLY A 2 -0.45 -42.97 -7.30
N GLY A 3 -0.91 -42.72 -8.53
CA GLY A 3 -2.30 -42.90 -8.94
C GLY A 3 -3.19 -41.96 -8.12
N VAL A 4 -3.87 -40.95 -8.66
CA VAL A 4 -5.00 -41.09 -9.59
C VAL A 4 -5.28 -39.73 -10.27
N ALA A 5 -5.47 -39.78 -11.58
CA ALA A 5 -6.09 -38.73 -12.39
C ALA A 5 -7.62 -38.78 -12.25
N LEU A 6 -8.30 -37.63 -12.23
CA LEU A 6 -9.74 -37.59 -12.50
C LEU A 6 -10.08 -36.46 -13.47
N THR A 7 -10.39 -36.87 -14.69
CA THR A 7 -11.05 -36.15 -15.77
C THR A 7 -12.56 -36.13 -15.50
N ALA A 8 -13.23 -35.01 -15.72
CA ALA A 8 -14.68 -35.02 -15.98
C ALA A 8 -15.06 -33.87 -16.93
N ALA A 9 -15.30 -34.26 -18.17
CA ALA A 9 -15.97 -33.46 -19.19
C ALA A 9 -17.49 -33.53 -18.95
N GLY A 10 -18.18 -32.39 -19.04
CA GLY A 10 -19.63 -32.28 -18.95
C GLY A 10 -20.17 -31.43 -20.10
N SER A 11 -20.36 -32.08 -21.25
CA SER A 11 -21.12 -31.60 -22.40
C SER A 11 -22.61 -31.75 -22.13
N SER A 12 -23.40 -30.71 -22.35
CA SER A 12 -24.85 -30.83 -22.62
C SER A 12 -25.31 -29.61 -23.41
N GLY A 13 -25.48 -29.83 -24.71
CA GLY A 13 -26.12 -28.88 -25.61
C GLY A 13 -27.61 -28.78 -25.33
N ILE A 14 -28.14 -27.56 -25.43
CA ILE A 14 -29.58 -27.31 -25.47
C ILE A 14 -29.91 -26.84 -26.88
N THR A 15 -30.43 -27.77 -27.67
CA THR A 15 -31.00 -27.53 -28.99
C THR A 15 -32.51 -27.36 -28.81
N THR A 16 -33.00 -26.14 -28.80
CA THR A 16 -34.45 -25.88 -28.80
C THR A 16 -34.91 -25.61 -30.23
N ARG A 17 -35.65 -26.58 -30.78
CA ARG A 17 -36.19 -26.63 -32.13
C ARG A 17 -37.65 -26.18 -32.12
N ALA A 18 -37.97 -25.27 -33.04
CA ALA A 18 -39.24 -25.06 -33.75
C ALA A 18 -40.55 -24.84 -32.98
N ALA A 19 -41.21 -23.71 -33.29
CA ALA A 19 -42.64 -23.69 -33.62
C ALA A 19 -42.93 -22.53 -34.58
N VAL A 20 -43.26 -22.89 -35.82
CA VAL A 20 -43.83 -22.01 -36.86
C VAL A 20 -45.34 -22.13 -36.77
N PRO A 21 -46.09 -21.04 -36.53
CA PRO A 21 -47.51 -21.02 -36.82
C PRO A 21 -47.75 -20.50 -38.25
N LEU A 22 -48.43 -21.34 -39.02
CA LEU A 22 -48.91 -21.15 -40.37
C LEU A 22 -50.41 -20.78 -40.24
N LEU A 23 -50.76 -19.52 -40.53
CA LEU A 23 -52.14 -19.02 -40.60
C LEU A 23 -52.17 -17.99 -41.74
N GLU A 24 -52.64 -18.43 -42.91
CA GLU A 24 -53.98 -18.14 -43.44
C GLU A 24 -54.10 -16.73 -44.02
N THR A 25 -54.07 -16.72 -45.35
CA THR A 25 -54.40 -15.61 -46.23
C THR A 25 -55.90 -15.31 -46.17
N GLY A 26 -56.23 -14.16 -45.57
CA GLY A 26 -57.54 -13.50 -45.66
C GLY A 26 -57.44 -12.25 -46.53
N THR A 27 -58.43 -12.11 -47.40
CA THR A 27 -58.63 -11.15 -48.50
C THR A 27 -58.48 -9.64 -48.17
N MET A 28 -58.08 -8.89 -49.20
CA MET A 28 -57.91 -7.43 -49.26
C MET A 28 -59.12 -6.62 -48.76
N ASP A 29 -58.94 -5.90 -47.67
CA ASP A 29 -59.67 -4.65 -47.39
C ASP A 29 -58.79 -3.46 -47.77
N TRP A 30 -59.27 -2.73 -48.77
CA TRP A 30 -58.66 -1.62 -49.46
C TRP A 30 -59.06 -0.31 -48.78
N LEU A 31 -58.45 0.04 -47.64
CA LEU A 31 -58.64 1.35 -47.01
C LEU A 31 -57.37 1.88 -46.31
N SER A 32 -56.85 2.97 -46.88
CA SER A 32 -55.94 3.99 -46.30
C SER A 32 -54.48 3.64 -45.98
N PRO A 33 -53.51 4.14 -46.77
CA PRO A 33 -52.10 4.19 -46.40
C PRO A 33 -51.70 5.61 -45.94
N VAL A 34 -52.29 6.17 -44.88
CA VAL A 34 -51.86 7.48 -44.33
C VAL A 34 -52.03 7.57 -42.82
N SER A 35 -51.32 6.74 -42.04
CA SER A 35 -51.13 6.98 -40.59
C SER A 35 -50.06 6.10 -39.94
N GLY A 36 -49.06 5.64 -40.70
CA GLY A 36 -48.10 4.62 -40.24
C GLY A 36 -46.64 5.06 -40.19
N PHE A 37 -46.33 6.35 -40.11
CA PHE A 37 -44.94 6.84 -40.29
C PHE A 37 -44.45 7.82 -39.21
N VAL A 38 -44.93 7.68 -37.97
CA VAL A 38 -44.44 8.49 -36.82
C VAL A 38 -43.94 7.62 -35.65
N GLY A 39 -44.21 6.30 -35.64
CA GLY A 39 -43.83 5.42 -34.53
C GLY A 39 -42.38 4.88 -34.53
N THR A 40 -41.71 4.84 -35.67
CA THR A 40 -40.40 4.15 -35.81
C THR A 40 -39.17 5.06 -35.73
N VAL A 41 -39.34 6.39 -35.81
CA VAL A 41 -38.21 7.33 -35.72
C VAL A 41 -37.82 7.63 -34.26
N VAL A 42 -38.75 7.50 -33.31
CA VAL A 42 -38.45 7.70 -31.88
C VAL A 42 -37.76 6.47 -31.25
N GLY A 43 -38.00 5.25 -31.76
CA GLY A 43 -37.37 4.02 -31.25
C GLY A 43 -35.87 3.87 -31.56
N ALA A 44 -35.40 4.43 -32.69
CA ALA A 44 -34.00 4.39 -33.10
C ALA A 44 -33.12 5.45 -32.40
N GLY A 45 -33.71 6.58 -31.97
CA GLY A 45 -32.99 7.64 -31.24
C GLY A 45 -32.66 7.26 -29.80
N VAL A 46 -33.58 6.57 -29.11
CA VAL A 46 -33.37 6.12 -27.71
C VAL A 46 -32.34 5.01 -27.62
N SER A 47 -32.26 4.13 -28.63
CA SER A 47 -31.30 3.03 -28.66
C SER A 47 -29.85 3.51 -28.84
N TYR A 48 -29.59 4.59 -29.58
CA TYR A 48 -28.25 5.18 -29.67
C TYR A 48 -27.78 5.80 -28.35
N PHE A 49 -28.67 6.52 -27.65
CA PHE A 49 -28.37 7.09 -26.32
C PHE A 49 -28.21 6.01 -25.24
N ALA A 50 -29.06 4.98 -25.24
CA ALA A 50 -28.93 3.85 -24.31
C ALA A 50 -27.62 3.08 -24.52
N THR A 51 -27.18 2.90 -25.77
CA THR A 51 -25.90 2.23 -26.07
C THR A 51 -24.71 3.07 -25.64
N ARG A 52 -24.74 4.40 -25.83
CA ARG A 52 -23.70 5.29 -25.31
C ARG A 52 -23.65 5.34 -23.77
N GLN A 53 -24.80 5.34 -23.11
CA GLN A 53 -24.89 5.27 -21.65
C GLN A 53 -24.30 3.94 -21.14
N ALA A 54 -24.66 2.83 -21.78
CA ALA A 54 -24.13 1.50 -21.44
C ALA A 54 -22.60 1.41 -21.68
N GLN A 55 -22.09 1.97 -22.76
CA GLN A 55 -20.64 2.05 -23.02
C GLN A 55 -19.90 2.95 -22.03
N ALA A 56 -20.51 4.07 -21.61
CA ALA A 56 -19.93 4.93 -20.58
C ALA A 56 -19.87 4.22 -19.22
N ASN A 57 -20.93 3.47 -18.88
CA ASN A 57 -20.98 2.68 -17.66
C ASN A 57 -19.96 1.53 -17.67
N THR A 58 -19.81 0.80 -18.79
CA THR A 58 -18.80 -0.28 -18.88
C THR A 58 -17.37 0.24 -18.78
N VAL A 59 -17.08 1.44 -19.31
CA VAL A 59 -15.77 2.08 -19.15
C VAL A 59 -15.56 2.55 -17.71
N ALA A 60 -16.59 3.08 -17.04
CA ALA A 60 -16.52 3.46 -15.64
C ALA A 60 -16.29 2.23 -14.74
N ASP A 61 -17.03 1.15 -14.96
CA ASP A 61 -16.89 -0.12 -14.24
C ASP A 61 -15.52 -0.75 -14.47
N ALA A 62 -15.02 -0.75 -15.71
CA ALA A 62 -13.67 -1.24 -16.02
C ALA A 62 -12.57 -0.40 -15.34
N ARG A 63 -12.78 0.91 -15.18
CA ARG A 63 -11.87 1.77 -14.40
C ARG A 63 -11.96 1.45 -12.91
N GLN A 64 -13.16 1.31 -12.37
CA GLN A 64 -13.41 0.93 -10.97
C GLN A 64 -12.72 -0.41 -10.63
N ALA A 65 -12.92 -1.44 -11.45
CA ALA A 65 -12.32 -2.76 -11.27
C ALA A 65 -10.79 -2.72 -11.32
N ARG A 66 -10.21 -1.94 -12.24
CA ARG A 66 -8.75 -1.74 -12.30
C ARG A 66 -8.21 -1.01 -11.07
N LEU A 67 -8.99 -0.12 -10.47
CA LEU A 67 -8.59 0.58 -9.25
C LEU A 67 -8.62 -0.34 -8.04
N GLN A 68 -9.67 -1.14 -7.90
CA GLN A 68 -9.77 -2.16 -6.85
C GLN A 68 -8.61 -3.15 -6.96
N ALA A 69 -8.32 -3.68 -8.16
CA ALA A 69 -7.20 -4.59 -8.38
C ALA A 69 -5.84 -3.98 -7.97
N LYS A 70 -5.62 -2.68 -8.20
CA LYS A 70 -4.40 -1.99 -7.74
C LYS A 70 -4.34 -1.85 -6.23
N GLN A 71 -5.47 -1.61 -5.57
CA GLN A 71 -5.55 -1.53 -4.12
C GLN A 71 -5.29 -2.90 -3.48
N ASP A 72 -5.89 -3.97 -4.01
CA ASP A 72 -5.67 -5.33 -3.53
C ASP A 72 -4.21 -5.76 -3.69
N GLN A 73 -3.59 -5.39 -4.82
CA GLN A 73 -2.17 -5.62 -5.03
C GLN A 73 -1.31 -4.84 -4.03
N ALA A 74 -1.65 -3.58 -3.74
CA ALA A 74 -0.94 -2.78 -2.75
C ALA A 74 -1.06 -3.38 -1.34
N VAL A 75 -2.26 -3.82 -0.93
CA VAL A 75 -2.49 -4.50 0.35
C VAL A 75 -1.66 -5.77 0.46
N THR A 76 -1.65 -6.59 -0.60
CA THR A 76 -0.87 -7.82 -0.64
C THR A 76 0.63 -7.54 -0.51
N ALA A 77 1.13 -6.52 -1.21
CA ALA A 77 2.53 -6.09 -1.13
C ALA A 77 2.89 -5.56 0.28
N LEU A 78 2.00 -4.78 0.90
CA LEU A 78 2.18 -4.28 2.27
C LEU A 78 2.18 -5.41 3.29
N ALA A 79 1.27 -6.38 3.16
CA ALA A 79 1.22 -7.54 4.04
C ALA A 79 2.53 -8.34 3.98
N ALA A 80 3.05 -8.57 2.77
CA ALA A 80 4.34 -9.24 2.59
C ALA A 80 5.50 -8.42 3.18
N ALA A 81 5.55 -7.12 2.93
CA ALA A 81 6.60 -6.25 3.42
C ALA A 81 6.58 -6.11 4.95
N PHE A 82 5.41 -5.91 5.57
CA PHE A 82 5.27 -5.88 7.03
C PHE A 82 5.55 -7.24 7.68
N GLY A 83 5.22 -8.34 7.02
CA GLY A 83 5.63 -9.68 7.45
C GLY A 83 7.14 -9.83 7.52
N ALA A 84 7.85 -9.42 6.46
CA ALA A 84 9.31 -9.41 6.39
C ALA A 84 9.93 -8.48 7.45
N LEU A 85 9.42 -7.25 7.60
CA LEU A 85 9.86 -6.31 8.62
C LEU A 85 9.66 -6.87 10.04
N HIS A 86 8.52 -7.49 10.30
CA HIS A 86 8.23 -8.09 11.61
C HIS A 86 9.16 -9.27 11.91
N GLN A 87 9.52 -10.07 10.90
CA GLN A 87 10.51 -11.15 11.04
C GLN A 87 11.91 -10.57 11.30
N HIS A 88 12.32 -9.57 10.52
CA HIS A 88 13.62 -8.91 10.65
C HIS A 88 13.83 -8.26 12.02
N ALA A 89 12.79 -7.61 12.54
CA ALA A 89 12.79 -6.98 13.88
C ALA A 89 12.99 -7.99 15.03
N ARG A 90 12.85 -9.30 14.81
CA ARG A 90 13.16 -10.32 15.83
C ARG A 90 14.65 -10.56 16.01
N HIS A 91 15.45 -10.20 15.00
CA HIS A 91 16.88 -10.49 14.94
C HIS A 91 17.74 -9.24 15.14
N VAL A 92 17.18 -8.21 15.78
CA VAL A 92 17.91 -6.98 16.11
C VAL A 92 19.14 -7.33 16.95
N PRO A 93 20.35 -6.97 16.51
CA PRO A 93 21.57 -7.14 17.29
C PRO A 93 21.43 -6.44 18.65
N ASN A 94 21.73 -7.16 19.72
CA ASN A 94 21.56 -6.68 21.08
C ASN A 94 22.94 -6.25 21.62
N ASP A 95 23.05 -5.00 22.08
CA ASP A 95 24.32 -4.47 22.60
C ASP A 95 24.52 -4.70 24.11
N ARG A 96 23.58 -5.41 24.76
CA ARG A 96 23.50 -5.49 26.22
C ARG A 96 24.72 -6.11 26.88
N GLU A 97 25.51 -6.87 26.13
CA GLU A 97 26.77 -7.41 26.62
C GLU A 97 27.81 -6.28 26.62
N ARG A 98 28.26 -5.89 27.81
CA ARG A 98 29.32 -4.89 27.96
C ARG A 98 30.62 -5.48 27.41
N TRP A 99 30.97 -5.12 26.18
CA TRP A 99 32.14 -5.62 25.48
C TRP A 99 33.44 -5.13 26.13
N THR A 100 34.42 -6.02 26.20
CA THR A 100 35.71 -5.77 26.86
C THR A 100 36.86 -5.47 25.89
N GLY A 101 36.65 -5.57 24.57
CA GLY A 101 37.69 -5.35 23.56
C GLY A 101 37.24 -4.59 22.29
N ASN A 102 38.21 -3.91 21.64
CA ASN A 102 38.00 -3.15 20.40
C ASN A 102 37.58 -4.02 19.20
N GLU A 103 38.07 -5.25 19.12
CA GLU A 103 37.76 -6.18 18.02
C GLU A 103 36.30 -6.66 18.08
N GLU A 104 35.81 -6.98 19.28
CA GLU A 104 34.42 -7.35 19.53
C GLU A 104 33.46 -6.20 19.18
N ALA A 105 33.82 -4.96 19.55
CA ALA A 105 33.06 -3.77 19.22
C ALA A 105 32.98 -3.52 17.69
N ALA A 106 34.08 -3.77 16.97
CA ALA A 106 34.11 -3.65 15.51
C ALA A 106 33.23 -4.72 14.82
N ALA A 107 33.28 -5.96 15.30
CA ALA A 107 32.45 -7.05 14.78
C ALA A 107 30.95 -6.82 15.03
N LEU A 108 30.58 -6.31 16.20
CA LEU A 108 29.20 -5.93 16.49
C LEU A 108 28.75 -4.80 15.56
N ARG A 109 29.57 -3.76 15.37
CA ARG A 109 29.24 -2.65 14.48
C ARG A 109 28.98 -3.14 13.05
N ALA A 110 29.83 -4.00 12.51
CA ALA A 110 29.63 -4.60 11.20
C ALA A 110 28.33 -5.43 11.12
N THR A 111 27.97 -6.11 12.21
CA THR A 111 26.71 -6.86 12.32
C THR A 111 25.50 -5.91 12.33
N CYS A 112 25.56 -4.83 13.09
CA CYS A 112 24.52 -3.79 13.12
C CYS A 112 24.36 -3.11 11.75
N ASP A 113 25.46 -2.77 11.09
CA ASP A 113 25.46 -2.15 9.76
C ASP A 113 24.79 -3.09 8.74
N THR A 114 25.20 -4.36 8.71
CA THR A 114 24.59 -5.38 7.84
C THR A 114 23.10 -5.56 8.13
N TRP A 115 22.72 -5.62 9.41
CA TRP A 115 21.32 -5.74 9.81
C TRP A 115 20.51 -4.51 9.37
N ASN A 116 21.08 -3.31 9.46
CA ASN A 116 20.44 -2.07 9.05
C ASN A 116 20.30 -1.99 7.52
N GLU A 117 21.29 -2.41 6.74
CA GLU A 117 21.17 -2.51 5.29
C GLU A 117 20.01 -3.44 4.88
N GLN A 118 19.89 -4.60 5.56
CA GLN A 118 18.77 -5.52 5.35
C GLN A 118 17.43 -4.89 5.74
N LEU A 119 17.38 -4.10 6.81
CA LEU A 119 16.18 -3.34 7.18
C LEU A 119 15.76 -2.41 6.04
N GLN A 120 16.69 -1.66 5.44
CA GLN A 120 16.38 -0.77 4.32
C GLN A 120 15.82 -1.53 3.10
N ASN A 121 16.37 -2.71 2.81
CA ASN A 121 15.87 -3.58 1.73
C ASN A 121 14.42 -4.03 1.95
N HIS A 122 13.97 -4.13 3.21
CA HIS A 122 12.59 -4.46 3.55
C HIS A 122 11.66 -3.23 3.54
N ILE A 123 12.18 -2.03 3.80
CA ILE A 123 11.41 -0.77 3.77
C ILE A 123 11.08 -0.34 2.33
N ALA A 124 12.02 -0.51 1.40
CA ALA A 124 11.84 0.00 0.02
C ALA A 124 10.59 -0.56 -0.70
N PRO A 125 10.25 -1.87 -0.64
CA PRO A 125 9.01 -2.39 -1.20
C PRO A 125 7.75 -1.81 -0.53
N ALA A 126 7.79 -1.58 0.79
CA ALA A 126 6.68 -0.97 1.53
C ALA A 126 6.42 0.46 1.04
N ARG A 127 7.46 1.28 0.88
CA ARG A 127 7.37 2.65 0.34
C ARG A 127 6.69 2.69 -1.03
N ILE A 128 7.09 1.78 -1.94
CA ILE A 128 6.49 1.69 -3.27
C ILE A 128 4.99 1.38 -3.16
N ALA A 129 4.62 0.42 -2.32
CA ALA A 129 3.22 0.05 -2.13
C ALA A 129 2.40 1.19 -1.48
N ILE A 130 2.96 1.88 -0.48
CA ILE A 130 2.34 3.06 0.17
C ILE A 130 2.06 4.16 -0.87
N GLY A 131 2.99 4.42 -1.79
CA GLY A 131 2.83 5.44 -2.84
C GLY A 131 1.64 5.23 -3.78
N VAL A 132 1.13 3.99 -3.90
CA VAL A 132 -0.03 3.66 -4.74
C VAL A 132 -1.36 3.87 -4.00
N ILE A 133 -1.35 3.89 -2.66
CA ILE A 133 -2.55 4.11 -1.85
C ILE A 133 -3.10 5.51 -2.13
N ARG A 134 -4.41 5.64 -2.37
CA ARG A 134 -5.05 6.93 -2.65
C ARG A 134 -5.36 7.76 -1.41
N ASP A 135 -5.74 7.10 -0.33
CA ASP A 135 -6.07 7.74 0.94
C ASP A 135 -4.86 8.49 1.49
N SER A 136 -4.97 9.81 1.59
CA SER A 136 -3.88 10.68 2.03
C SER A 136 -3.57 10.54 3.52
N HIS A 137 -4.59 10.28 4.35
CA HIS A 137 -4.41 10.13 5.79
C HIS A 137 -3.68 8.81 6.12
N LEU A 138 -4.11 7.71 5.50
CA LEU A 138 -3.41 6.44 5.61
C LEU A 138 -1.99 6.55 5.07
N ARG A 139 -1.81 7.11 3.87
CA ARG A 139 -0.49 7.27 3.26
C ARG A 139 0.46 8.02 4.20
N HIS A 140 -0.01 9.14 4.77
CA HIS A 140 0.77 9.91 5.73
C HIS A 140 1.17 9.10 6.97
N ARG A 141 0.24 8.34 7.57
CA ARG A 141 0.53 7.48 8.72
C ARG A 141 1.57 6.40 8.41
N LEU A 142 1.46 5.78 7.24
CA LEU A 142 2.40 4.74 6.84
C LEU A 142 3.77 5.34 6.48
N ASP A 143 3.82 6.51 5.84
CA ASP A 143 5.06 7.23 5.57
C ASP A 143 5.76 7.65 6.87
N GLU A 144 5.00 8.10 7.87
CA GLU A 144 5.52 8.41 9.22
C GLU A 144 6.15 7.14 9.85
N ALA A 145 5.48 5.99 9.76
CA ALA A 145 6.03 4.72 10.22
C ALA A 145 7.33 4.34 9.48
N MET A 146 7.38 4.49 8.16
CA MET A 146 8.59 4.18 7.37
C MET A 146 9.73 5.14 7.70
N LYS A 147 9.45 6.44 7.90
CA LYS A 147 10.45 7.43 8.33
C LYS A 147 11.08 7.04 9.67
N LEU A 148 10.27 6.57 10.63
CA LEU A 148 10.78 6.09 11.92
C LEU A 148 11.67 4.85 11.77
N LEU A 149 11.35 3.93 10.87
CA LEU A 149 12.19 2.76 10.61
C LEU A 149 13.49 3.13 9.88
N GLU A 150 13.46 4.09 8.96
CA GLU A 150 14.65 4.55 8.22
C GLU A 150 15.64 5.30 9.11
N THR A 151 15.12 6.10 10.04
CA THR A 151 15.91 6.89 10.99
C THR A 151 16.39 6.09 12.20
N TRP A 152 16.17 4.77 12.20
CA TRP A 152 16.57 3.87 13.26
C TRP A 152 18.05 4.05 13.64
N ASN A 153 18.96 3.87 12.68
CA ASN A 153 20.41 3.92 12.89
C ASN A 153 20.96 5.35 13.06
N SER A 154 20.28 6.37 12.51
CA SER A 154 20.80 7.74 12.53
C SER A 154 20.64 8.44 13.89
N GLY A 155 19.65 8.05 14.71
CA GLY A 155 19.43 8.72 16.00
C GLY A 155 18.56 7.99 17.01
N LEU A 156 17.61 7.16 16.55
CA LEU A 156 16.70 6.45 17.45
C LEU A 156 17.42 5.35 18.24
N GLU A 157 18.36 4.62 17.63
CA GLU A 157 19.12 3.57 18.32
C GLU A 157 19.81 4.10 19.59
N ASN A 158 20.47 5.26 19.48
CA ASN A 158 21.20 5.89 20.59
C ASN A 158 20.26 6.39 21.70
N ALA A 159 19.07 6.90 21.34
CA ALA A 159 18.07 7.35 22.31
C ALA A 159 17.48 6.18 23.14
N PHE A 160 17.58 4.95 22.63
CA PHE A 160 17.05 3.75 23.26
C PHE A 160 18.13 2.73 23.68
N HIS A 161 19.39 3.13 23.81
CA HIS A 161 20.46 2.27 24.34
C HIS A 161 20.02 1.57 25.65
N GLY A 162 20.15 0.23 25.70
CA GLY A 162 19.75 -0.61 26.82
C GLY A 162 18.23 -0.88 26.97
N ARG A 163 17.35 -0.09 26.33
CA ARG A 163 15.90 -0.34 26.29
C ARG A 163 15.54 -1.31 25.17
N ASP A 164 14.33 -1.84 25.23
CA ASP A 164 13.87 -2.95 24.39
C ASP A 164 13.68 -2.52 22.92
N ARG A 165 14.79 -2.48 22.15
CA ARG A 165 14.85 -2.12 20.72
C ARG A 165 13.86 -2.92 19.88
N VAL A 166 13.75 -4.21 20.19
CA VAL A 166 12.80 -5.14 19.57
C VAL A 166 11.37 -4.69 19.83
N TRP A 167 11.04 -4.30 21.06
CA TRP A 167 9.71 -3.77 21.40
C TRP A 167 9.38 -2.50 20.60
N LEU A 168 10.33 -1.56 20.44
CA LEU A 168 10.08 -0.32 19.69
C LEU A 168 9.79 -0.62 18.22
N LEU A 169 10.67 -1.39 17.56
CA LEU A 169 10.51 -1.76 16.15
C LEU A 169 9.23 -2.54 15.90
N ARG A 170 8.92 -3.54 16.74
CA ARG A 170 7.66 -4.27 16.65
C ARG A 170 6.46 -3.37 16.86
N GLY A 171 6.54 -2.41 17.77
CA GLY A 171 5.48 -1.45 18.02
C GLY A 171 5.22 -0.52 16.83
N ILE A 172 6.27 -0.01 16.19
CA ILE A 172 6.14 0.80 14.96
C ILE A 172 5.48 -0.02 13.84
N ILE A 173 5.97 -1.25 13.60
CA ILE A 173 5.44 -2.14 12.57
C ILE A 173 3.99 -2.52 12.88
N ALA A 174 3.67 -2.84 14.15
CA ALA A 174 2.31 -3.17 14.57
C ALA A 174 1.34 -2.01 14.31
N HIS A 175 1.73 -0.77 14.62
CA HIS A 175 0.89 0.40 14.33
C HIS A 175 0.60 0.56 12.83
N ALA A 176 1.60 0.33 11.97
CA ALA A 176 1.42 0.38 10.52
C ALA A 176 0.46 -0.72 10.03
N VAL A 177 0.57 -1.93 10.57
CA VAL A 177 -0.35 -3.05 10.30
C VAL A 177 -1.77 -2.71 10.76
N ASP A 178 -1.92 -2.14 11.96
CA ASP A 178 -3.22 -1.73 12.51
C ASP A 178 -3.88 -0.64 11.64
N CYS A 179 -3.09 0.32 11.13
CA CYS A 179 -3.58 1.35 10.20
C CYS A 179 -4.11 0.74 8.89
N VAL A 180 -3.37 -0.20 8.28
CA VAL A 180 -3.83 -0.89 7.06
C VAL A 180 -5.08 -1.72 7.35
N GLY A 181 -5.12 -2.40 8.49
CA GLY A 181 -6.26 -3.21 8.91
C GLY A 181 -7.52 -2.36 9.13
N ALA A 182 -7.41 -1.23 9.84
CA ALA A 182 -8.53 -0.32 10.05
C ALA A 182 -9.04 0.24 8.72
N TRP A 183 -8.14 0.67 7.83
CA TRP A 183 -8.53 1.15 6.51
C TRP A 183 -9.26 0.08 5.68
N GLN A 184 -8.81 -1.18 5.71
CA GLN A 184 -9.48 -2.29 5.03
C GLN A 184 -10.88 -2.59 5.58
N ARG A 185 -11.10 -2.35 6.87
CA ARG A 185 -12.41 -2.49 7.53
C ARG A 185 -13.28 -1.23 7.45
N GLU A 186 -12.81 -0.19 6.75
CA GLU A 186 -13.44 1.13 6.69
C GLU A 186 -13.66 1.74 8.09
N GLU A 187 -12.78 1.41 9.02
CA GLU A 187 -12.76 1.92 10.40
C GLU A 187 -11.93 3.21 10.50
N PRO A 188 -12.18 4.06 11.51
CA PRO A 188 -11.29 5.18 11.80
C PRO A 188 -9.86 4.68 12.06
N LEU A 189 -8.87 5.43 11.57
CA LEU A 189 -7.46 5.09 11.79
C LEU A 189 -7.16 5.06 13.30
N PRO A 190 -6.45 4.03 13.77
CA PRO A 190 -6.19 3.86 15.19
C PRO A 190 -5.29 4.99 15.71
N GLU A 191 -5.42 5.28 17.01
CA GLU A 191 -4.47 6.16 17.68
C GLU A 191 -3.06 5.54 17.67
N PRO A 192 -2.00 6.38 17.66
CA PRO A 192 -0.63 5.91 17.79
C PRO A 192 -0.44 5.04 19.04
N ASN A 193 0.10 3.84 18.86
CA ASN A 193 0.46 3.03 20.03
C ASN A 193 1.65 3.65 20.78
N HIS A 194 1.86 3.23 22.02
CA HIS A 194 2.88 3.84 22.89
C HIS A 194 4.31 3.75 22.32
N ALA A 195 4.65 2.68 21.59
CA ALA A 195 5.95 2.54 20.95
C ALA A 195 6.12 3.52 19.79
N PHE A 196 5.10 3.66 18.95
CA PHE A 196 5.09 4.61 17.84
C PHE A 196 5.17 6.05 18.34
N ALA A 197 4.33 6.41 19.32
CA ALA A 197 4.34 7.76 19.91
C ALA A 197 5.71 8.08 20.50
N ARG A 198 6.30 7.16 21.27
CA ARG A 198 7.64 7.32 21.85
C ARG A 198 8.73 7.42 20.78
N ALA A 199 8.66 6.66 19.69
CA ALA A 199 9.60 6.74 18.60
C ALA A 199 9.51 8.10 17.89
N ARG A 200 8.29 8.60 17.66
CA ARG A 200 8.04 9.91 17.08
C ARG A 200 8.58 11.04 17.94
N ASP A 201 8.29 11.02 19.23
CA ASP A 201 8.77 12.05 20.15
C ASP A 201 10.31 12.05 20.21
N SER A 202 10.92 10.86 20.20
CA SER A 202 12.38 10.72 20.16
C SER A 202 13.00 11.21 18.85
N LEU A 203 12.32 11.02 17.71
CA LEU A 203 12.79 11.53 16.43
C LEU A 203 12.73 13.07 16.42
N ALA A 204 11.65 13.65 16.92
CA ALA A 204 11.51 15.11 17.03
C ALA A 204 12.64 15.71 17.89
N THR A 205 12.91 15.12 19.06
CA THR A 205 14.04 15.56 19.90
C THR A 205 15.39 15.44 19.17
N LYS A 206 15.58 14.40 18.35
CA LYS A 206 16.82 14.22 17.57
C LYS A 206 16.95 15.22 16.43
N GLU A 207 15.85 15.56 15.77
CA GLU A 207 15.83 16.58 14.74
C GLU A 207 16.23 17.95 15.33
N ASP A 208 15.70 18.30 16.51
CA ASP A 208 16.08 19.52 17.23
C ASP A 208 17.58 19.53 17.60
N GLU A 209 18.11 18.40 18.09
CA GLU A 209 19.54 18.26 18.40
C GLU A 209 20.43 18.42 17.16
N TRP A 210 20.05 17.83 16.03
CA TRP A 210 20.81 17.94 14.78
C TRP A 210 20.80 19.35 14.21
N GLU A 211 19.68 20.07 14.33
CA GLU A 211 19.58 21.47 13.92
C GLU A 211 20.52 22.34 14.76
N ALA A 212 20.49 22.20 16.08
CA ALA A 212 21.39 22.92 16.98
C ALA A 212 22.89 22.63 16.71
N GLU A 213 23.24 21.38 16.43
CA GLU A 213 24.62 21.02 16.04
C GLU A 213 25.04 21.60 14.69
N ALA A 214 24.11 21.69 13.73
CA ALA A 214 24.38 22.27 12.42
C ALA A 214 24.62 23.78 12.52
N GLU A 215 23.82 24.48 13.32
CA GLU A 215 24.01 25.90 13.62
C GLU A 215 25.36 26.15 14.31
N ALA A 216 25.69 25.37 15.35
CA ALA A 216 26.96 25.49 16.05
C ALA A 216 28.18 25.28 15.13
N ARG A 217 28.09 24.31 14.20
CA ARG A 217 29.14 24.06 13.20
C ARG A 217 29.29 25.20 12.20
N GLU A 218 28.20 25.84 11.80
CA GLU A 218 28.22 26.98 10.90
C GLU A 218 28.80 28.22 11.59
N GLU A 219 28.45 28.47 12.86
CA GLU A 219 29.09 29.52 13.66
C GLU A 219 30.60 29.31 13.81
N GLU A 220 31.04 28.08 14.08
CA GLU A 220 32.46 27.75 14.18
C GLU A 220 33.18 27.99 12.84
N ARG A 221 32.56 27.60 11.72
CA ARG A 221 33.07 27.88 10.37
C ARG A 221 33.22 29.38 10.13
N GLN A 222 32.24 30.18 10.52
CA GLN A 222 32.29 31.64 10.40
C GLN A 222 33.38 32.25 11.29
N ARG A 223 33.53 31.79 12.54
CA ARG A 223 34.62 32.23 13.44
C ARG A 223 36.00 31.89 12.88
N ARG A 224 36.18 30.68 12.32
CA ARG A 224 37.44 30.27 11.68
C ARG A 224 37.74 31.08 10.42
N ALA A 225 36.72 31.44 9.64
CA ALA A 225 36.87 32.28 8.46
C ALA A 225 37.16 33.76 8.82
N ALA A 226 36.68 34.23 9.96
CA ALA A 226 36.87 35.59 10.45
C ALA A 226 38.14 35.77 11.30
N ALA A 227 38.84 34.69 11.67
CA ALA A 227 40.13 34.76 12.33
C ALA A 227 41.21 35.15 11.29
N PRO A 228 41.78 36.36 11.32
CA PRO A 228 42.87 36.72 10.43
C PRO A 228 44.06 35.80 10.71
N GLY A 229 44.64 35.23 9.65
CA GLY A 229 45.85 34.42 9.78
C GLY A 229 47.00 35.29 10.31
N ASP A 230 47.48 34.96 11.50
CA ASP A 230 48.75 35.44 12.05
C ASP A 230 49.95 34.88 11.25
#